data_AF-A0A533XPV1-F1
#
_entry.id   AF-A0A533XPV1-F1
#
_cell.length_a   1.000
_cell.length_b   1.000
_cell.length_c   1.000
_cell.angle_alpha   90.00
_cell.angle_beta   90.00
_cell.angle_gamma   90.00
#
_symmetry.space_group_name_H-M   'P 1'
#
loop_
_entity.id
_entity.type
_entity.pdbx_description
1 polymer ?
#
loop_
_entity_poly.entity_id
_entity_poly.type
_entity_poly.pdbx_seq_one_letter_code
_entity_poly.pdbx_strand_id
1 'polypeptide(L)'
;MKEYWQEIHALTMRWVRRLSREKFSMLFTLVQPMLFWLIFFGNLFQRAANVQVTQAPDYISFLTAGVVVMTVLNNGLAGGVDLLFDKENGFLERLMTTPIHRSSVILSRFIFVMTITSLQVLVILGVAFLFGVQPATGLLGIAAILMIGMLFGVGLTAISMAMAFSVKSHGDFFSVLGFLSLPMIFLSSALVPLAGMPAWMGFLARFNPMTWAIDAVRPLILSGWTEALPHVGMVVVVMVIFDALCLYGSAKVFRRAMG
;
A
#
# COMPACT_ATOMS: atom_id res chain seq x y z
N MET A 1 29.66 2.18 -8.79
CA MET A 1 28.58 1.16 -8.70
C MET A 1 28.58 0.39 -7.39
N LYS A 2 29.72 -0.12 -6.89
CA LYS A 2 29.78 -0.79 -5.57
C LYS A 2 29.39 0.15 -4.42
N GLU A 3 29.88 1.40 -4.44
CA GLU A 3 29.55 2.42 -3.43
C GLU A 3 28.05 2.76 -3.41
N TYR A 4 27.42 2.90 -4.58
CA TYR A 4 25.98 3.16 -4.71
C TYR A 4 25.11 2.07 -4.04
N TRP A 5 25.43 0.80 -4.26
CA TRP A 5 24.73 -0.31 -3.60
C TRP A 5 24.98 -0.36 -2.09
N GLN A 6 26.19 -0.01 -1.65
CA GLN A 6 26.53 0.08 -0.23
C GLN A 6 25.74 1.21 0.45
N GLU A 7 25.61 2.38 -0.19
CA GLU A 7 24.78 3.49 0.30
C GLU A 7 23.32 3.08 0.49
N ILE A 8 22.71 2.48 -0.55
CA ILE A 8 21.33 2.03 -0.50
C ILE A 8 21.13 1.02 0.63
N HIS A 9 22.02 0.03 0.73
CA HIS A 9 21.92 -0.99 1.77
C HIS A 9 22.08 -0.38 3.17
N ALA A 10 23.06 0.50 3.38
CA ALA A 10 23.28 1.16 4.66
C ALA A 10 22.08 2.02 5.09
N LEU A 11 21.52 2.80 4.17
CA LEU A 11 20.35 3.63 4.42
C LEU A 11 19.07 2.79 4.64
N THR A 12 18.90 1.71 3.89
CA THR A 12 17.79 0.76 4.11
C THR A 12 17.89 0.12 5.49
N MET A 13 19.10 -0.30 5.88
CA MET A 13 19.35 -0.88 7.21
C MET A 13 19.15 0.15 8.33
N ARG A 14 19.42 1.43 8.09
CA ARG A 14 19.06 2.52 9.02
C ARG A 14 17.55 2.53 9.28
N TRP A 15 16.73 2.45 8.22
CA TRP A 15 15.27 2.42 8.36
C TRP A 15 14.79 1.20 9.15
N VAL A 16 15.34 0.01 8.85
CA VAL A 16 15.04 -1.23 9.58
C VAL A 16 15.41 -1.12 11.06
N ARG A 17 16.58 -0.55 11.37
CA ARG A 17 17.03 -0.34 12.76
C ARG A 17 16.19 0.69 13.51
N ARG A 18 15.64 1.69 12.82
CA ARG A 18 14.72 2.67 13.43
C ARG A 18 13.41 1.97 13.80
N LEU A 19 12.84 1.21 12.87
CA LEU A 19 11.62 0.44 13.11
C LEU A 19 11.79 -0.58 14.25
N SER A 20 12.92 -1.28 14.33
CA SER A 20 13.17 -2.26 15.39
C SER A 20 13.37 -1.63 16.78
N ARG A 21 13.75 -0.36 16.86
CA ARG A 21 13.80 0.41 18.11
C ARG A 21 12.41 0.87 18.54
N GLU A 22 11.53 1.14 17.58
CA GLU A 22 10.11 1.47 17.82
C GLU A 22 9.25 0.21 17.93
N LYS A 23 9.59 -0.67 18.88
CA LYS A 23 8.91 -1.97 19.09
C LYS A 23 7.39 -1.86 19.19
N PHE A 24 6.91 -0.81 19.85
CA PHE A 24 5.48 -0.55 19.99
C PHE A 24 4.82 -0.20 18.64
N SER A 25 5.45 0.65 17.84
CA SER A 25 4.96 1.03 16.49
C SER A 25 4.93 -0.18 15.54
N MET A 26 5.98 -1.00 15.57
CA MET A 26 6.05 -2.22 14.76
C MET A 26 4.96 -3.23 15.14
N LEU A 27 4.75 -3.47 16.44
CA LEU A 27 3.64 -4.30 16.91
C LEU A 27 2.30 -3.70 16.48
N PHE A 28 2.08 -2.41 16.73
CA PHE A 28 0.82 -1.76 16.41
C PHE A 28 0.50 -1.79 14.91
N THR A 29 1.49 -1.60 14.04
CA THR A 29 1.29 -1.63 12.59
C THR A 29 0.94 -3.03 12.06
N LEU A 30 1.46 -4.09 12.70
CA LEU A 30 1.10 -5.47 12.37
C LEU A 30 -0.25 -5.88 12.96
N VAL A 31 -0.48 -5.44 14.19
CA VAL A 31 -1.61 -5.86 15.03
C VAL A 31 -2.88 -5.07 14.69
N GLN A 32 -2.78 -3.79 14.31
CA GLN A 32 -3.93 -2.94 13.99
C GLN A 32 -4.76 -3.50 12.82
N PRO A 33 -4.18 -3.84 11.64
CA PRO A 33 -4.96 -4.42 10.55
C PRO A 33 -5.57 -5.77 10.95
N MET A 34 -4.83 -6.59 11.70
CA MET A 34 -5.29 -7.90 12.16
C MET A 34 -6.43 -7.80 13.18
N LEU A 35 -6.24 -7.13 14.32
CA LEU A 35 -7.22 -7.09 15.40
C LEU A 35 -8.48 -6.35 14.98
N PHE A 36 -8.33 -5.20 14.31
CA PHE A 36 -9.48 -4.37 14.00
C PHE A 36 -10.39 -5.01 12.96
N TRP A 37 -9.86 -5.79 12.02
CA TRP A 37 -10.71 -6.44 11.01
C TRP A 37 -11.16 -7.84 11.44
N LEU A 38 -10.29 -8.63 12.05
CA LEU A 38 -10.59 -10.02 12.32
C LEU A 38 -11.47 -10.19 13.57
N ILE A 39 -11.30 -9.33 14.58
CA ILE A 39 -12.14 -9.37 15.79
C ILE A 39 -13.45 -8.59 15.57
N PHE A 40 -13.39 -7.35 15.07
CA PHE A 40 -14.63 -6.58 14.87
C PHE A 40 -15.42 -7.11 13.68
N PHE A 41 -14.85 -7.18 12.47
CA PHE A 41 -15.66 -7.56 11.30
C PHE A 41 -15.92 -9.06 11.19
N GLY A 42 -14.99 -9.92 11.65
CA GLY A 42 -15.21 -11.36 11.70
C GLY A 42 -16.42 -11.76 12.55
N ASN A 43 -16.57 -11.18 13.76
CA ASN A 43 -17.68 -11.50 14.66
C ASN A 43 -18.93 -10.63 14.44
N LEU A 44 -18.77 -9.34 14.13
CA LEU A 44 -19.90 -8.40 14.01
C LEU A 44 -20.67 -8.61 12.70
N PHE A 45 -19.97 -8.89 11.60
CA PHE A 45 -20.59 -9.06 10.29
C PHE A 45 -20.89 -10.51 9.90
N GLN A 46 -20.34 -11.55 10.55
CA GLN A 46 -20.93 -12.90 10.40
C GLN A 46 -22.41 -12.92 10.81
N ARG A 47 -22.78 -12.10 11.80
CA ARG A 47 -24.18 -11.97 12.24
C ARG A 47 -25.04 -11.11 11.32
N ALA A 48 -24.44 -10.15 10.59
CA ALA A 48 -25.14 -9.28 9.64
C ALA A 48 -25.14 -9.81 8.19
N ALA A 49 -24.17 -10.63 7.80
CA ALA A 49 -24.00 -11.21 6.47
C ALA A 49 -24.87 -12.46 6.21
N ASN A 50 -25.68 -12.88 7.19
CA ASN A 50 -26.86 -13.72 6.92
C ASN A 50 -27.91 -13.01 6.04
N VAL A 51 -27.69 -11.73 5.69
CA VAL A 51 -28.46 -11.00 4.69
C VAL A 51 -27.73 -11.13 3.34
N GLN A 52 -28.44 -11.68 2.34
CA GLN A 52 -28.13 -11.97 0.92
C GLN A 52 -27.27 -10.97 0.07
N VAL A 53 -26.25 -10.30 0.61
CA VAL A 53 -25.52 -9.22 -0.08
C VAL A 53 -24.22 -9.68 -0.75
N THR A 54 -23.63 -10.81 -0.35
CA THR A 54 -22.31 -11.24 -0.86
C THR A 54 -22.34 -12.63 -1.48
N GLN A 55 -22.09 -12.72 -2.79
CA GLN A 55 -21.89 -13.98 -3.53
C GLN A 55 -20.56 -14.69 -3.22
N ALA A 56 -19.98 -14.49 -2.03
CA ALA A 56 -18.73 -15.13 -1.61
C ALA A 56 -19.05 -16.25 -0.60
N PRO A 57 -18.49 -17.47 -0.75
CA PRO A 57 -18.68 -18.56 0.21
C PRO A 57 -18.25 -18.21 1.64
N ASP A 58 -17.26 -17.32 1.76
CA ASP A 58 -16.75 -16.81 3.04
C ASP A 58 -16.57 -15.28 2.99
N TYR A 59 -17.31 -14.58 3.85
CA TYR A 59 -17.17 -13.13 4.07
C TYR A 59 -15.73 -12.74 4.49
N ILE A 60 -15.04 -13.64 5.19
CA ILE A 60 -13.65 -13.47 5.63
C ILE A 60 -12.70 -13.39 4.41
N SER A 61 -12.93 -14.18 3.36
CA SER A 61 -12.12 -14.17 2.14
C SER A 61 -12.29 -12.86 1.36
N PHE A 62 -13.53 -12.33 1.30
CA PHE A 62 -13.80 -11.03 0.70
C PHE A 62 -13.11 -9.89 1.45
N LEU A 63 -13.16 -9.92 2.79
CA LEU A 63 -12.49 -8.93 3.63
C LEU A 63 -10.98 -8.98 3.50
N THR A 64 -10.40 -10.18 3.42
CA THR A 64 -8.95 -10.37 3.29
C THR A 64 -8.39 -9.60 2.09
N ALA A 65 -9.07 -9.68 0.93
CA ALA A 65 -8.69 -8.93 -0.27
C ALA A 65 -8.66 -7.41 -0.02
N GLY A 66 -9.70 -6.89 0.64
CA GLY A 66 -9.81 -5.46 0.98
C GLY A 66 -8.72 -5.01 1.96
N VAL A 67 -8.48 -5.79 3.02
CA VAL A 67 -7.47 -5.48 4.05
C VAL A 67 -6.07 -5.46 3.45
N VAL A 68 -5.72 -6.39 2.56
CA VAL A 68 -4.43 -6.39 1.87
C VAL A 68 -4.22 -5.09 1.09
N VAL A 69 -5.19 -4.67 0.29
CA VAL A 69 -5.06 -3.43 -0.50
C VAL A 69 -5.08 -2.18 0.38
N MET A 70 -5.90 -2.14 1.43
CA MET A 70 -5.89 -1.04 2.40
C MET A 70 -4.55 -0.92 3.13
N THR A 71 -3.92 -2.05 3.45
CA THR A 71 -2.59 -2.08 4.07
C THR A 71 -1.56 -1.48 3.13
N VAL A 72 -1.60 -1.84 1.84
CA VAL A 72 -0.73 -1.24 0.82
C VAL A 72 -0.98 0.26 0.68
N LEU A 73 -2.25 0.70 0.66
CA LEU A 73 -2.61 2.12 0.60
C LEU A 73 -2.01 2.90 1.77
N ASN A 74 -2.25 2.44 2.99
CA ASN A 74 -1.80 3.12 4.21
C ASN A 74 -0.27 3.17 4.29
N ASN A 75 0.43 2.07 4.00
CA ASN A 75 1.90 2.07 4.00
C ASN A 75 2.48 2.94 2.87
N GLY A 76 1.89 2.89 1.68
CA GLY A 76 2.32 3.72 0.55
C GLY A 76 2.17 5.22 0.84
N LEU A 77 0.99 5.62 1.37
CA LEU A 77 0.73 7.00 1.79
C LEU A 77 1.58 7.43 2.99
N ALA A 78 1.87 6.53 3.93
CA ALA A 78 2.78 6.80 5.04
C ALA A 78 4.27 6.77 4.64
N GLY A 79 4.59 6.34 3.41
CA GLY A 79 5.96 6.15 2.94
C GLY A 79 6.84 7.40 3.02
N GLY A 80 6.25 8.59 2.90
CA GLY A 80 6.94 9.89 3.02
C GLY A 80 7.01 10.47 4.43
N VAL A 81 6.29 9.92 5.43
CA VAL A 81 6.19 10.49 6.78
C VAL A 81 7.57 10.62 7.42
N ASP A 82 8.33 9.53 7.51
CA ASP A 82 9.63 9.57 8.20
C ASP A 82 10.65 10.44 7.46
N LEU A 83 10.49 10.58 6.14
CA LEU A 83 11.33 11.46 5.34
C LEU A 83 11.05 12.93 5.64
N LEU A 84 9.79 13.28 5.88
CA LEU A 84 9.39 14.61 6.35
C LEU A 84 9.96 14.90 7.75
N PHE A 85 9.89 13.93 8.67
CA PHE A 85 10.53 14.06 9.99
C PHE A 85 12.05 14.26 9.88
N ASP A 86 12.72 13.51 8.99
CA ASP A 86 14.15 13.67 8.75
C ASP A 86 14.49 15.06 8.16
N LYS A 87 13.58 15.63 7.36
CA LYS A 87 13.70 16.98 6.82
C LYS A 87 13.52 18.04 7.91
N GLU A 88 12.48 17.95 8.73
CA GLU A 88 12.24 18.91 9.82
C GLU A 88 13.37 18.90 10.87
N ASN A 89 13.93 17.73 11.17
CA ASN A 89 15.06 17.61 12.10
C ASN A 89 16.42 18.04 11.50
N GLY A 90 16.45 18.50 10.24
CA GLY A 90 17.68 18.86 9.51
C GLY A 90 18.61 17.67 9.22
N PHE A 91 18.17 16.43 9.50
CA PHE A 91 18.96 15.24 9.20
C PHE A 91 19.13 15.07 7.69
N LEU A 92 18.07 15.30 6.92
CA LEU A 92 18.11 15.20 5.47
C LEU A 92 19.09 16.21 4.86
N GLU A 93 19.15 17.43 5.38
CA GLU A 93 20.10 18.46 4.93
C GLU A 93 21.55 18.03 5.19
N ARG A 94 21.85 17.55 6.41
CA ARG A 94 23.18 17.01 6.76
C ARG A 94 23.55 15.85 5.84
N LEU A 95 22.61 14.95 5.57
CA LEU A 95 22.82 13.82 4.67
C LEU A 95 23.11 14.29 3.23
N MET A 96 22.46 15.34 2.75
CA MET A 96 22.74 15.94 1.43
C MET A 96 24.08 16.69 1.33
N THR A 97 24.69 17.07 2.46
CA THR A 97 26.05 17.66 2.46
C THR A 97 27.17 16.63 2.40
N THR A 98 26.86 15.35 2.65
CA THR A 98 27.82 14.26 2.50
C THR A 98 27.95 13.83 1.03
N PRO A 99 29.08 13.24 0.61
CA PRO A 99 29.30 12.81 -0.77
C PRO A 99 28.52 11.52 -1.09
N ILE A 100 27.20 11.54 -0.92
CA ILE A 100 26.29 10.44 -1.24
C ILE A 100 25.40 10.81 -2.43
N HIS A 101 24.95 9.80 -3.16
CA HIS A 101 23.99 10.04 -4.22
C HIS A 101 22.59 10.32 -3.66
N ARG A 102 21.99 11.43 -4.07
CA ARG A 102 20.61 11.82 -3.69
C ARG A 102 19.57 10.75 -4.05
N SER A 103 19.79 10.03 -5.16
CA SER A 103 18.95 8.91 -5.57
C SER A 103 19.04 7.71 -4.61
N SER A 104 20.17 7.49 -3.94
CA SER A 104 20.33 6.43 -2.91
C SER A 104 19.39 6.66 -1.73
N VAL A 105 19.22 7.92 -1.29
CA VAL A 105 18.32 8.28 -0.20
C VAL A 105 16.88 7.92 -0.53
N ILE A 106 16.43 8.31 -1.73
CA ILE A 106 15.07 8.05 -2.19
C ILE A 106 14.86 6.54 -2.38
N LEU A 107 15.77 5.87 -3.07
CA LEU A 107 15.62 4.44 -3.40
C LEU A 107 15.66 3.55 -2.14
N SER A 108 16.51 3.88 -1.17
CA SER A 108 16.54 3.18 0.12
C SER A 108 15.20 3.22 0.85
N ARG A 109 14.48 4.35 0.75
CA ARG A 109 13.16 4.50 1.35
C ARG A 109 12.11 3.69 0.60
N PHE A 110 12.12 3.69 -0.73
CA PHE A 110 11.25 2.83 -1.54
C PHE A 110 11.44 1.36 -1.18
N ILE A 111 12.68 0.88 -1.17
CA ILE A 111 12.99 -0.53 -0.84
C ILE A 111 12.48 -0.87 0.56
N PHE A 112 12.70 0.01 1.53
CA PHE A 112 12.21 -0.19 2.90
C PHE A 112 10.68 -0.28 2.97
N VAL A 113 9.96 0.68 2.38
CA VAL A 113 8.48 0.70 2.40
C VAL A 113 7.92 -0.53 1.70
N MET A 114 8.45 -0.91 0.54
CA MET A 114 8.02 -2.11 -0.18
C MET A 114 8.27 -3.38 0.64
N THR A 115 9.45 -3.50 1.25
CA THR A 115 9.81 -4.69 2.05
C THR A 115 8.87 -4.85 3.25
N ILE A 116 8.63 -3.77 4.00
CA ILE A 116 7.74 -3.80 5.16
C ILE A 116 6.30 -4.08 4.75
N THR A 117 5.83 -3.44 3.67
CA THR A 117 4.48 -3.66 3.15
C THR A 117 4.29 -5.12 2.72
N SER A 118 5.25 -5.70 2.00
CA SER A 118 5.19 -7.12 1.59
C SER A 118 5.21 -8.07 2.78
N LEU A 119 6.02 -7.78 3.81
CA LEU A 119 6.03 -8.57 5.04
C LEU A 119 4.66 -8.50 5.75
N GLN A 120 4.05 -7.31 5.85
CA GLN A 120 2.73 -7.16 6.44
C GLN A 120 1.65 -7.91 5.65
N VAL A 121 1.67 -7.81 4.32
CA VAL A 121 0.74 -8.55 3.45
C VAL A 121 0.90 -10.07 3.65
N LEU A 122 2.13 -10.57 3.73
CA LEU A 122 2.39 -11.99 4.02
C LEU A 122 1.86 -12.42 5.39
N VAL A 123 2.02 -11.59 6.43
CA VAL A 123 1.48 -11.88 7.76
C VAL A 123 -0.06 -11.92 7.71
N ILE A 124 -0.69 -10.97 7.03
CA ILE A 124 -2.15 -10.92 6.87
C ILE A 124 -2.66 -12.16 6.14
N LEU A 125 -2.01 -12.57 5.04
CA LEU A 125 -2.36 -13.78 4.31
C LEU A 125 -2.14 -15.06 5.14
N GLY A 126 -1.04 -15.13 5.91
CA GLY A 126 -0.77 -16.25 6.81
C GLY A 126 -1.82 -16.39 7.91
N VAL A 127 -2.29 -15.26 8.45
CA VAL A 127 -3.40 -15.25 9.41
C VAL A 127 -4.70 -15.65 8.75
N ALA A 128 -5.03 -15.12 7.57
CA ALA A 128 -6.22 -15.51 6.82
C ALA A 128 -6.25 -17.03 6.57
N PHE A 129 -5.09 -17.64 6.28
CA PHE A 129 -4.96 -19.09 6.15
C PHE A 129 -5.28 -19.84 7.45
N LEU A 130 -4.88 -19.33 8.62
CA LEU A 130 -5.26 -19.91 9.93
C LEU A 130 -6.77 -19.84 10.19
N PHE A 131 -7.47 -18.84 9.63
CA PHE A 131 -8.92 -18.71 9.69
C PHE A 131 -9.66 -19.49 8.59
N GLY A 132 -8.96 -20.33 7.82
CA GLY A 132 -9.56 -21.21 6.82
C GLY A 132 -9.61 -20.63 5.40
N VAL A 133 -9.10 -19.42 5.17
CA VAL A 133 -9.04 -18.83 3.82
C VAL A 133 -7.89 -19.46 3.05
N GLN A 134 -8.20 -20.41 2.18
CA GLN A 134 -7.25 -20.95 1.23
C GLN A 134 -7.38 -20.21 -0.11
N PRO A 135 -6.34 -19.47 -0.56
CA PRO A 135 -6.38 -18.83 -1.86
C PRO A 135 -6.58 -19.88 -2.95
N ALA A 136 -7.65 -19.74 -3.74
CA ALA A 136 -7.99 -20.69 -4.81
C ALA A 136 -6.85 -20.89 -5.83
N THR A 137 -5.95 -19.91 -5.94
CA THR A 137 -4.79 -19.90 -6.83
C THR A 137 -3.50 -20.53 -6.28
N GLY A 138 -3.46 -20.93 -5.00
CA GLY A 138 -2.26 -21.49 -4.35
C GLY A 138 -1.10 -20.48 -4.19
N LEU A 139 0.14 -20.97 -4.02
CA LEU A 139 1.33 -20.14 -3.77
C LEU A 139 1.60 -19.09 -4.85
N LEU A 140 1.33 -19.42 -6.12
CA LEU A 140 1.50 -18.48 -7.23
C LEU A 140 0.57 -17.26 -7.09
N GLY A 141 -0.61 -17.44 -6.48
CA GLY A 141 -1.54 -16.35 -6.23
C GLY A 141 -1.01 -15.37 -5.20
N ILE A 142 -0.33 -15.88 -4.17
CA ILE A 142 0.34 -15.05 -3.17
C ILE A 142 1.39 -14.15 -3.85
N ALA A 143 2.18 -14.72 -4.77
CA ALA A 143 3.16 -13.94 -5.53
C ALA A 143 2.50 -12.87 -6.41
N ALA A 144 1.37 -13.18 -7.06
CA ALA A 144 0.61 -12.21 -7.85
C ALA A 144 0.02 -11.08 -6.98
N ILE A 145 -0.55 -11.41 -5.81
CA ILE A 145 -1.07 -10.44 -4.84
C ILE A 145 0.05 -9.50 -4.36
N LEU A 146 1.22 -10.05 -4.04
CA LEU A 146 2.38 -9.26 -3.66
C LEU A 146 2.84 -8.33 -4.79
N MET A 147 2.89 -8.82 -6.02
CA MET A 147 3.29 -8.01 -7.18
C MET A 147 2.31 -6.87 -7.44
N ILE A 148 0.99 -7.13 -7.40
CA ILE A 148 -0.04 -6.10 -7.54
C ILE A 148 0.06 -5.07 -6.41
N GLY A 149 0.25 -5.54 -5.16
CA GLY A 149 0.44 -4.68 -4.00
C GLY A 149 1.71 -3.82 -4.11
N MET A 150 2.81 -4.38 -4.60
CA MET A 150 4.04 -3.61 -4.83
C MET A 150 3.85 -2.53 -5.88
N LEU A 151 3.24 -2.86 -7.03
CA LEU A 151 2.95 -1.87 -8.08
C LEU A 151 2.10 -0.73 -7.51
N PHE A 152 0.95 -1.05 -6.91
CA PHE A 152 0.09 -0.04 -6.31
C PHE A 152 0.80 0.79 -5.23
N GLY A 153 1.62 0.14 -4.41
CA GLY A 153 2.40 0.79 -3.35
C GLY A 153 3.46 1.75 -3.88
N VAL A 154 4.10 1.45 -5.02
CA VAL A 154 5.18 2.28 -5.61
C VAL A 154 4.63 3.65 -6.00
N GLY A 155 3.54 3.73 -6.76
CA GLY A 155 2.94 5.01 -7.14
C GLY A 155 2.54 5.86 -5.93
N LEU A 156 1.91 5.25 -4.92
CA LEU A 156 1.53 5.94 -3.69
C LEU A 156 2.72 6.43 -2.88
N THR A 157 3.76 5.60 -2.76
CA THR A 157 5.00 5.98 -2.06
C THR A 157 5.70 7.11 -2.79
N ALA A 158 5.69 7.11 -4.12
CA ALA A 158 6.24 8.19 -4.92
C ALA A 158 5.52 9.52 -4.67
N ILE A 159 4.19 9.52 -4.64
CA ILE A 159 3.39 10.71 -4.33
C ILE A 159 3.68 11.18 -2.90
N SER A 160 3.66 10.26 -1.92
CA SER A 160 3.92 10.56 -0.52
C SER A 160 5.30 11.18 -0.29
N MET A 161 6.33 10.60 -0.89
CA MET A 161 7.68 11.16 -0.81
C MET A 161 7.77 12.52 -1.50
N ALA A 162 7.15 12.72 -2.65
CA ALA A 162 7.13 14.04 -3.32
C ALA A 162 6.43 15.11 -2.47
N MET A 163 5.36 14.75 -1.77
CA MET A 163 4.69 15.62 -0.81
C MET A 163 5.61 15.96 0.37
N ALA A 164 6.40 15.01 0.87
CA ALA A 164 7.33 15.24 1.97
C ALA A 164 8.39 16.32 1.63
N PHE A 165 8.81 16.43 0.37
CA PHE A 165 9.69 17.52 -0.06
C PHE A 165 8.96 18.85 -0.28
N SER A 166 7.70 18.81 -0.70
CA SER A 166 6.93 20.03 -1.04
C SER A 166 6.35 20.72 0.20
N VAL A 167 5.92 19.94 1.19
CA VAL A 167 5.29 20.43 2.41
C VAL A 167 6.35 20.82 3.45
N LYS A 168 6.05 21.86 4.25
CA LYS A 168 6.94 22.40 5.30
C LYS A 168 6.57 21.98 6.72
N SER A 169 5.32 21.57 6.95
CA SER A 169 4.82 21.21 8.28
C SER A 169 4.21 19.80 8.29
N HIS A 170 4.49 19.04 9.35
CA HIS A 170 3.80 17.78 9.66
C HIS A 170 2.27 17.90 9.61
N GLY A 171 1.70 18.99 10.14
CA GLY A 171 0.25 19.17 10.21
C GLY A 171 -0.41 19.20 8.83
N ASP A 172 0.19 19.95 7.91
CA ASP A 172 -0.28 20.04 6.52
C ASP A 172 -0.14 18.69 5.81
N PHE A 173 0.96 17.98 6.06
CA PHE A 173 1.21 16.69 5.44
C PHE A 173 0.18 15.64 5.86
N PHE A 174 -0.10 15.51 7.16
CA PHE A 174 -1.13 14.58 7.65
C PHE A 174 -2.54 14.97 7.20
N SER A 175 -2.82 16.28 7.08
CA SER A 175 -4.09 16.76 6.55
C SER A 175 -4.30 16.35 5.10
N VAL A 176 -3.27 16.48 4.25
CA VAL A 176 -3.31 16.04 2.86
C VAL A 176 -3.39 14.51 2.77
N LEU A 177 -2.65 13.77 3.60
CA LEU A 177 -2.75 12.31 3.63
C LEU A 177 -4.16 11.84 4.01
N GLY A 178 -4.78 12.44 5.03
CA GLY A 178 -6.14 12.13 5.43
C GLY A 178 -7.18 12.49 4.36
N PHE A 179 -7.01 13.66 3.74
CA PHE A 179 -7.86 14.10 2.63
C PHE A 179 -7.73 13.22 1.39
N LEU A 180 -6.56 12.63 1.13
CA LEU A 180 -6.35 11.72 0.01
C LEU A 180 -6.83 10.30 0.32
N SER A 181 -6.61 9.82 1.54
CA SER A 181 -6.95 8.45 1.94
C SER A 181 -8.45 8.22 2.00
N LEU A 182 -9.22 9.16 2.54
CA LEU A 182 -10.66 8.99 2.72
C LEU A 182 -11.41 8.82 1.38
N PRO A 183 -11.30 9.73 0.40
CA PRO A 183 -11.93 9.54 -0.91
C PRO A 183 -11.45 8.28 -1.61
N MET A 184 -10.16 7.93 -1.50
CA MET A 184 -9.63 6.71 -2.11
C MET A 184 -10.30 5.46 -1.53
N ILE A 185 -10.52 5.41 -0.21
CA ILE A 185 -11.19 4.27 0.44
C ILE A 185 -12.67 4.23 0.07
N PHE A 186 -13.37 5.35 0.19
CA PHE A 186 -14.83 5.40 -0.03
C PHE A 186 -15.21 5.26 -1.51
N LEU A 187 -14.43 5.84 -2.43
CA LEU A 187 -14.61 5.67 -3.87
C LEU A 187 -13.90 4.41 -4.39
N SER A 188 -13.80 3.35 -3.59
CA SER A 188 -13.22 2.06 -4.02
C SER A 188 -14.18 0.90 -3.83
N SER A 189 -13.95 -0.18 -4.58
CA SER A 189 -14.68 -1.44 -4.43
C SER A 189 -14.35 -2.22 -3.14
N ALA A 190 -13.61 -1.63 -2.19
CA ALA A 190 -13.15 -2.29 -0.97
C ALA A 190 -14.28 -2.62 0.00
N LEU A 191 -15.14 -1.63 0.25
CA LEU A 191 -16.22 -1.72 1.24
C LEU A 191 -17.52 -2.21 0.61
N VAL A 192 -17.80 -1.81 -0.64
CA VAL A 192 -19.04 -2.12 -1.36
C VAL A 192 -18.67 -2.63 -2.76
N PRO A 193 -19.29 -3.73 -3.24
CA PRO A 193 -19.12 -4.16 -4.62
C PRO A 193 -19.60 -3.08 -5.62
N LEU A 194 -18.92 -2.94 -6.76
CA LEU A 194 -19.27 -1.97 -7.81
C LEU A 194 -20.74 -2.06 -8.26
N ALA A 195 -21.34 -3.25 -8.25
CA ALA A 195 -22.73 -3.47 -8.64
C ALA A 195 -23.76 -2.85 -7.68
N GLY A 196 -23.38 -2.56 -6.43
CA GLY A 196 -24.24 -1.93 -5.43
C GLY A 196 -24.09 -0.41 -5.34
N MET A 197 -23.23 0.20 -6.16
CA MET A 197 -22.93 1.64 -6.07
C MET A 197 -23.85 2.50 -6.95
N PRO A 198 -24.21 3.71 -6.52
CA PRO A 198 -24.84 4.72 -7.37
C PRO A 198 -23.99 5.04 -8.60
N ALA A 199 -24.62 5.39 -9.74
CA ALA A 199 -23.92 5.59 -11.01
C ALA A 199 -22.78 6.64 -10.96
N TRP A 200 -22.96 7.74 -10.21
CA TRP A 200 -21.92 8.76 -10.04
C TRP A 200 -20.71 8.23 -9.27
N MET A 201 -20.94 7.40 -8.25
CA MET A 201 -19.91 6.81 -7.42
C MET A 201 -19.18 5.70 -8.19
N GLY A 202 -19.91 4.88 -8.93
CA GLY A 202 -19.34 3.86 -9.82
C GLY A 202 -18.48 4.46 -10.93
N PHE A 203 -18.84 5.63 -11.48
CA PHE A 203 -18.00 6.32 -12.46
C PHE A 203 -16.66 6.77 -11.85
N LEU A 204 -16.69 7.42 -10.68
CA LEU A 204 -15.48 7.84 -9.97
C LEU A 204 -14.61 6.67 -9.51
N ALA A 205 -15.23 5.58 -9.04
CA ALA A 205 -14.53 4.40 -8.57
C ALA A 205 -13.72 3.71 -9.68
N ARG A 206 -14.14 3.81 -10.96
CA ARG A 206 -13.38 3.27 -12.10
C ARG A 206 -12.08 4.03 -12.39
N PHE A 207 -11.96 5.28 -11.97
CA PHE A 207 -10.70 6.04 -12.09
C PHE A 207 -9.76 5.81 -10.91
N ASN A 208 -10.26 5.24 -9.82
CA ASN A 208 -9.48 5.02 -8.62
C ASN A 208 -8.56 3.79 -8.77
N PRO A 209 -7.21 3.95 -8.68
CA PRO A 209 -6.28 2.83 -8.76
C PRO A 209 -6.54 1.76 -7.68
N MET A 210 -7.05 2.16 -6.51
CA MET A 210 -7.40 1.21 -5.44
C MET A 210 -8.46 0.20 -5.89
N THR A 211 -9.44 0.62 -6.69
CA THR A 211 -10.48 -0.27 -7.25
C THR A 211 -9.85 -1.34 -8.14
N TRP A 212 -8.93 -0.93 -9.02
CA TRP A 212 -8.21 -1.84 -9.91
C TRP A 212 -7.36 -2.86 -9.14
N ALA A 213 -6.68 -2.44 -8.08
CA ALA A 213 -5.91 -3.34 -7.24
C ALA A 213 -6.81 -4.39 -6.55
N ILE A 214 -7.98 -3.97 -6.05
CA ILE A 214 -8.95 -4.87 -5.40
C ILE A 214 -9.56 -5.85 -6.38
N ASP A 215 -9.95 -5.35 -7.56
CA ASP A 215 -10.58 -6.17 -8.59
C ASP A 215 -9.61 -7.21 -9.18
N ALA A 216 -8.29 -7.01 -9.07
CA ALA A 216 -7.30 -8.05 -9.36
C ALA A 216 -7.04 -9.02 -8.20
N VAL A 217 -6.94 -8.51 -6.96
CA VAL A 217 -6.63 -9.33 -5.77
C VAL A 217 -7.80 -10.23 -5.39
N ARG A 218 -9.04 -9.78 -5.59
CA ARG A 218 -10.25 -10.49 -5.16
C ARG A 218 -10.47 -11.82 -5.91
N PRO A 219 -10.41 -11.89 -7.26
CA PRO A 219 -10.52 -13.17 -7.98
C PRO A 219 -9.38 -14.15 -7.67
N LEU A 220 -8.18 -13.65 -7.36
CA LEU A 220 -7.05 -14.50 -6.94
C LEU A 220 -7.35 -15.24 -5.63
N ILE A 221 -8.10 -14.62 -4.72
CA ILE A 221 -8.49 -15.26 -3.45
C ILE A 221 -9.73 -16.14 -3.62
N LEU A 222 -10.74 -15.67 -4.38
CA LEU A 222 -12.08 -16.28 -4.41
C LEU A 222 -12.32 -17.27 -5.57
N SER A 223 -11.90 -16.95 -6.79
CA SER A 223 -12.37 -17.62 -8.01
C SER A 223 -11.32 -18.49 -8.70
N GLY A 224 -10.03 -18.22 -8.48
CA GLY A 224 -8.93 -18.94 -9.13
C GLY A 224 -8.38 -18.24 -10.38
N TRP A 225 -7.42 -18.90 -11.04
CA TRP A 225 -6.61 -18.28 -12.12
C TRP A 225 -7.40 -17.90 -13.37
N THR A 226 -8.43 -18.66 -13.71
CA THR A 226 -9.22 -18.50 -14.95
C THR A 226 -9.95 -17.15 -15.00
N GLU A 227 -10.54 -16.74 -13.88
CA GLU A 227 -11.20 -15.42 -13.78
C GLU A 227 -10.20 -14.29 -13.47
N ALA A 228 -9.09 -14.60 -12.79
CA ALA A 228 -8.09 -13.62 -12.40
C ALA A 228 -7.21 -13.13 -13.56
N LEU A 229 -6.79 -14.01 -14.47
CA LEU A 229 -5.86 -13.69 -15.58
C LEU A 229 -6.22 -12.44 -16.40
N PRO A 230 -7.45 -12.29 -16.93
CA PRO A 230 -7.80 -11.10 -17.71
C PRO A 230 -7.80 -9.81 -16.89
N HIS A 231 -8.19 -9.89 -15.61
CA HIS A 231 -8.19 -8.76 -14.69
C HIS A 231 -6.77 -8.35 -14.30
N VAL A 232 -5.91 -9.32 -13.97
CA VAL A 232 -4.50 -9.09 -13.61
C VAL A 232 -3.73 -8.43 -14.76
N GLY A 233 -3.90 -8.90 -16.00
CA GLY A 233 -3.22 -8.33 -17.16
C GLY A 233 -3.56 -6.85 -17.38
N MET A 234 -4.84 -6.50 -17.33
CA MET A 234 -5.27 -5.11 -17.50
C MET A 234 -4.85 -4.23 -16.32
N VAL A 235 -4.91 -4.76 -15.09
CA VAL A 235 -4.53 -4.04 -13.88
C VAL A 235 -3.04 -3.76 -13.85
N VAL A 236 -2.18 -4.69 -14.28
CA VAL A 236 -0.74 -4.44 -14.40
C VAL A 236 -0.46 -3.28 -15.35
N VAL A 237 -1.15 -3.21 -16.50
CA VAL A 237 -0.98 -2.10 -17.45
C VAL A 237 -1.41 -0.77 -16.84
N VAL A 238 -2.59 -0.71 -16.22
CA VAL A 238 -3.11 0.50 -15.57
C VAL A 238 -2.19 0.95 -14.42
N MET A 239 -1.71 0.01 -13.62
CA MET A 239 -0.79 0.29 -12.51
C MET A 239 0.57 0.77 -13.00
N VAL A 240 1.13 0.17 -14.05
CA VAL A 240 2.40 0.63 -14.62
C VAL A 240 2.27 2.04 -15.20
N ILE A 241 1.14 2.37 -15.85
CA ILE A 241 0.88 3.73 -16.31
C ILE A 241 0.76 4.70 -15.13
N PHE A 242 0.00 4.31 -14.10
CA PHE A 242 -0.14 5.10 -12.89
C PHE A 242 1.22 5.35 -12.20
N ASP A 243 2.02 4.31 -12.03
CA ASP A 243 3.36 4.37 -11.45
C ASP A 243 4.29 5.25 -12.29
N ALA A 244 4.25 5.12 -13.62
CA ALA A 244 5.05 5.95 -14.52
C ALA A 244 4.68 7.44 -14.38
N LEU A 245 3.39 7.76 -14.29
CA LEU A 245 2.92 9.13 -14.08
C LEU A 245 3.34 9.67 -12.70
N CYS A 246 3.18 8.85 -11.65
CA CYS A 246 3.55 9.22 -10.28
C CYS A 246 5.06 9.44 -10.16
N LEU A 247 5.87 8.49 -10.65
CA LEU A 247 7.32 8.59 -10.63
C LEU A 247 7.83 9.77 -11.47
N TYR A 248 7.21 10.05 -12.63
CA TYR A 248 7.55 11.21 -13.43
C TYR A 248 7.25 12.53 -12.69
N GLY A 249 6.07 12.64 -12.08
CA GLY A 249 5.66 13.79 -11.27
C GLY A 249 6.60 13.99 -10.09
N SER A 250 6.86 12.93 -9.33
CA SER A 250 7.77 12.94 -8.18
C SER A 250 9.20 13.26 -8.58
N ALA A 251 9.71 12.71 -9.68
CA ALA A 251 11.05 13.04 -10.19
C ALA A 251 11.20 14.52 -10.57
N LYS A 252 10.13 15.17 -11.05
CA LYS A 252 10.13 16.62 -11.32
C LYS A 252 10.18 17.43 -10.02
N VAL A 253 9.43 17.01 -9.01
CA VAL A 253 9.45 17.64 -7.67
C VAL A 253 10.82 17.47 -7.00
N PHE A 254 11.39 16.26 -7.05
CA PHE A 254 12.71 15.97 -6.48
C PHE A 254 13.82 16.78 -7.16
N ARG A 255 13.78 16.94 -8.49
CA ARG A 255 14.74 17.79 -9.21
C ARG A 255 14.64 19.26 -8.83
N ARG A 256 13.43 19.76 -8.58
CA ARG A 256 13.21 21.16 -8.13
C ARG A 256 13.60 21.41 -6.67
N ALA A 257 13.40 20.41 -5.81
CA ALA A 257 13.69 20.55 -4.38
C ALA A 257 15.20 20.39 -4.06
N MET A 258 15.94 19.69 -4.92
CA MET A 258 17.37 19.42 -4.71
C MET A 258 18.29 20.22 -5.65
N GLY A 259 17.78 20.81 -6.73
CA GLY A 259 18.54 21.70 -7.62
C GLY A 259 18.62 23.10 -7.05
#